data_AF-A0A6M6BKB4-F1
#
_entry.id   AF-A0A6M6BKB4-F1
#
_cell.length_a   1.000
_cell.length_b   1.000
_cell.length_c   1.000
_cell.angle_alpha   90.00
_cell.angle_beta   90.00
_cell.angle_gamma   90.00
#
_symmetry.space_group_name_H-M   'P 1'
#
loop_
_entity.id
_entity.type
_entity.pdbx_description
1 polymer ?
#
loop_
_entity_poly.entity_id
_entity_poly.type
_entity_poly.pdbx_seq_one_letter_code
_entity_poly.pdbx_strand_id
1 'polypeptide(L)'
;METIYIRFSDLRRAAEQVPTFVKEALWWEDAYNLRTGIEEDMGCGGEDTEELLLSFSERFSVDISNFDFTGLISSEPGSDGNPLYTFLLLFYVAVYLIAWVVKLLVGIFYWPFNPKSATKLIKEPIGNPFASELQQPKSPQEILTIGDLVASAAAGHFVKRERVRFVIVRPDHS
;
A
#
# COMPACT_ATOMS: atom_id res chain seq x y z
N MET A 1 22.27 -14.05 -2.48
CA MET A 1 21.10 -14.95 -2.40
C MET A 1 21.33 -15.85 -1.20
N GLU A 2 20.51 -15.72 -0.18
CA GLU A 2 20.61 -16.44 1.09
C GLU A 2 19.94 -17.81 0.98
N THR A 3 20.46 -18.81 1.69
CA THR A 3 19.89 -20.16 1.71
C THR A 3 19.35 -20.46 3.10
N ILE A 4 18.04 -20.71 3.19
CA ILE A 4 17.35 -20.97 4.46
C ILE A 4 16.87 -22.42 4.48
N TYR A 5 17.34 -23.15 5.49
CA TYR A 5 16.94 -24.53 5.74
C TYR A 5 15.68 -24.52 6.62
N ILE A 6 14.57 -25.00 6.08
CA ILE A 6 13.28 -24.95 6.76
C ILE A 6 12.49 -26.23 6.58
N ARG A 7 11.67 -26.60 7.57
CA ARG A 7 10.71 -27.70 7.42
C ARG A 7 9.57 -27.24 6.53
N PHE A 8 9.09 -28.13 5.66
CA PHE A 8 7.95 -27.84 4.80
C PHE A 8 6.71 -27.40 5.60
N SER A 9 6.50 -27.96 6.80
CA SER A 9 5.40 -27.59 7.68
C SER A 9 5.44 -26.11 8.10
N ASP A 10 6.62 -25.58 8.38
CA ASP A 10 6.78 -24.20 8.87
C ASP A 10 6.57 -23.21 7.72
N LEU A 11 7.14 -23.51 6.55
CA LEU A 11 6.92 -22.72 5.34
C LEU A 11 5.44 -22.71 4.93
N ARG A 12 4.79 -23.88 4.98
CA ARG A 12 3.36 -23.99 4.70
C ARG A 12 2.51 -23.20 5.70
N ARG A 13 2.83 -23.31 6.99
CA ARG A 13 2.14 -22.55 8.04
C ARG A 13 2.26 -21.05 7.81
N ALA A 14 3.45 -20.55 7.47
CA ALA A 14 3.64 -19.14 7.13
C ALA A 14 2.80 -18.73 5.91
N ALA A 15 2.78 -19.56 4.86
CA ALA A 15 2.01 -19.31 3.64
C ALA A 15 0.49 -19.29 3.86
N GLU A 16 -0.02 -19.98 4.89
CA GLU A 16 -1.44 -19.97 5.26
C GLU A 16 -1.79 -18.81 6.22
N GLN A 17 -0.90 -18.52 7.19
CA GLN A 17 -1.17 -17.57 8.27
C GLN A 17 -0.91 -16.11 7.88
N VAL A 18 0.19 -15.82 7.18
CA VAL A 18 0.58 -14.45 6.83
C VAL A 18 -0.47 -13.77 5.96
N PRO A 19 -1.01 -14.40 4.90
CA PRO A 19 -1.99 -13.71 4.08
C PRO A 19 -3.32 -13.49 4.81
N THR A 20 -3.69 -14.40 5.72
CA THR A 20 -4.84 -14.22 6.62
C THR A 20 -4.61 -13.03 7.56
N PHE A 21 -3.41 -12.90 8.14
CA PHE A 21 -3.06 -11.75 8.96
C PHE A 21 -3.14 -10.43 8.19
N VAL A 22 -2.59 -10.36 6.97
CA VAL A 22 -2.65 -9.13 6.14
C VAL A 22 -4.10 -8.75 5.86
N LYS A 23 -4.97 -9.74 5.59
CA LYS A 23 -6.40 -9.53 5.40
C LYS A 23 -7.07 -8.90 6.63
N GLU A 24 -6.77 -9.45 7.81
CA GLU A 24 -7.30 -8.97 9.09
C GLU A 24 -6.78 -7.58 9.45
N ALA A 25 -5.51 -7.30 9.14
CA ALA A 25 -4.87 -6.03 9.46
C ALA A 25 -5.37 -4.88 8.56
N LEU A 26 -5.58 -5.14 7.27
CA LEU A 26 -5.94 -4.12 6.28
C LEU A 26 -7.44 -4.05 5.97
N TRP A 27 -8.26 -4.88 6.60
CA TRP A 27 -9.71 -5.01 6.35
C TRP A 27 -10.06 -5.21 4.86
N TRP A 28 -9.18 -5.90 4.13
CA TRP A 28 -9.31 -6.09 2.69
C TRP A 28 -10.06 -7.39 2.38
N GLU A 29 -11.06 -7.37 1.50
CA GLU A 29 -11.86 -8.57 1.20
C GLU A 29 -11.51 -9.26 -0.12
N ASP A 30 -10.77 -8.59 -1.00
CA ASP A 30 -10.46 -9.09 -2.34
C ASP A 30 -9.42 -10.21 -2.37
N ALA A 31 -9.38 -10.91 -3.52
CA ALA A 31 -8.44 -11.97 -3.79
C ALA A 31 -7.00 -11.44 -3.90
N TYR A 32 -6.17 -11.75 -2.91
CA TYR A 32 -4.74 -11.48 -2.92
C TYR A 32 -3.93 -12.70 -3.38
N ASN A 33 -2.67 -12.47 -3.75
CA ASN A 33 -1.71 -13.51 -4.04
C ASN A 33 -0.33 -13.15 -3.46
N LEU A 34 0.63 -14.08 -3.49
CA LEU A 34 1.97 -13.85 -2.93
C LEU A 34 2.79 -12.78 -3.66
N ARG A 35 2.36 -12.35 -4.85
CA ARG A 35 2.96 -11.26 -5.63
C ARG A 35 2.22 -9.94 -5.48
N THR A 36 1.09 -9.93 -4.76
CA THR A 36 0.33 -8.71 -4.47
C THR A 36 1.22 -7.72 -3.74
N GLY A 37 1.37 -6.53 -4.30
CA GLY A 37 2.08 -5.41 -3.70
C GLY A 37 1.20 -4.77 -2.63
N ILE A 38 1.69 -4.66 -1.40
CA ILE A 38 0.86 -4.18 -0.28
C ILE A 38 0.39 -2.75 -0.53
N GLU A 39 1.29 -1.86 -0.94
CA GLU A 39 0.88 -0.47 -1.22
C GLU A 39 0.10 -0.32 -2.52
N GLU A 40 0.56 -0.98 -3.60
CA GLU A 40 0.00 -0.80 -4.95
C GLU A 40 -1.38 -1.42 -5.09
N ASP A 41 -1.58 -2.63 -4.56
CA ASP A 41 -2.81 -3.39 -4.73
C ASP A 41 -3.78 -3.22 -3.56
N MET A 42 -3.28 -2.91 -2.35
CA MET A 42 -4.11 -2.76 -1.14
C MET A 42 -4.19 -1.31 -0.65
N GLY A 43 -3.61 -0.35 -1.37
CA GLY A 43 -3.72 1.08 -1.07
C GLY A 43 -3.21 1.48 0.32
N CYS A 44 -2.42 0.61 0.96
CA CYS A 44 -1.87 0.79 2.29
C CYS A 44 -0.43 1.27 2.13
N GLY A 45 -0.19 2.56 2.28
CA GLY A 45 1.15 3.17 2.20
C GLY A 45 1.43 4.02 3.43
N GLY A 46 2.67 4.47 3.61
CA GLY A 46 3.00 5.37 4.72
C GLY A 46 2.86 4.72 6.09
N GLU A 47 2.22 5.42 7.03
CA GLU A 47 2.08 5.00 8.43
C GLU A 47 1.35 3.65 8.54
N ASP A 48 0.35 3.42 7.68
CA ASP A 48 -0.42 2.16 7.67
C ASP A 48 0.48 0.94 7.37
N THR A 49 1.48 1.10 6.49
CA THR A 49 2.42 0.02 6.17
C THR A 49 3.41 -0.21 7.30
N GLU A 50 3.84 0.85 7.97
CA GLU A 50 4.71 0.74 9.14
C GLU A 50 4.00 -0.01 10.28
N GLU A 51 2.75 0.35 10.58
CA GLU A 51 1.93 -0.33 11.59
C GLU A 51 1.71 -1.82 11.24
N LEU A 52 1.45 -2.12 9.96
CA LEU A 52 1.33 -3.50 9.47
C LEU A 52 2.63 -4.30 9.74
N LEU A 53 3.79 -3.70 9.47
CA LEU A 53 5.09 -4.35 9.63
C LEU A 53 5.48 -4.56 11.09
N LEU A 54 5.16 -3.60 11.97
CA LEU A 54 5.34 -3.73 13.42
C LEU A 54 4.44 -4.85 13.97
N SER A 55 3.17 -4.86 13.59
CA SER A 55 2.20 -5.90 13.98
C SER A 55 2.60 -7.28 13.44
N PHE A 56 3.15 -7.33 12.22
CA PHE A 56 3.69 -8.53 11.61
C PHE A 56 4.90 -9.08 12.38
N SER A 57 5.85 -8.20 12.70
CA SER A 57 7.03 -8.52 13.49
C SER A 57 6.66 -9.14 14.84
N GLU A 58 5.71 -8.53 15.55
CA GLU A 58 5.22 -9.04 16.83
C GLU A 58 4.52 -10.41 16.68
N ARG A 59 3.57 -10.53 15.73
CA ARG A 59 2.76 -11.75 15.56
C ARG A 59 3.57 -12.97 15.11
N PHE A 60 4.58 -12.76 14.26
CA PHE A 60 5.39 -13.84 13.69
C PHE A 60 6.79 -13.94 14.31
N SER A 61 7.11 -13.11 15.30
CA SER A 61 8.43 -13.05 15.94
C SER A 61 9.56 -12.87 14.93
N VAL A 62 9.36 -11.99 13.96
CA VAL A 62 10.31 -11.70 12.89
C VAL A 62 11.21 -10.55 13.33
N ASP A 63 12.53 -10.75 13.29
CA ASP A 63 13.47 -9.66 13.57
C ASP A 63 13.47 -8.63 12.42
N ILE A 64 13.09 -7.40 12.76
CA ILE A 64 13.11 -6.22 11.88
C ILE A 64 14.15 -5.18 12.33
N SER A 65 14.90 -5.42 13.40
CA SER A 65 15.78 -4.42 14.03
C SER A 65 16.91 -3.92 13.12
N ASN A 66 17.36 -4.76 12.20
CA ASN A 66 18.44 -4.44 11.25
C ASN A 66 17.92 -4.04 9.86
N PHE A 67 16.60 -3.91 9.71
CA PHE A 67 16.00 -3.68 8.41
C PHE A 67 15.61 -2.21 8.22
N ASP A 68 16.16 -1.61 7.16
CA ASP A 68 15.80 -0.24 6.76
C ASP A 68 14.60 -0.29 5.81
N PHE A 69 13.47 0.23 6.28
CA PHE A 69 12.23 0.32 5.51
C PHE A 69 12.21 1.49 4.53
N THR A 70 13.23 2.37 4.58
CA THR A 70 13.34 3.53 3.70
C THR A 70 13.29 3.10 2.23
N GLY A 71 12.33 3.63 1.48
CA GLY A 71 12.13 3.32 0.05
C GLY A 71 11.19 2.15 -0.24
N LEU A 72 10.85 1.32 0.76
CA LEU A 72 9.79 0.30 0.62
C LEU A 72 8.43 0.88 0.92
N ILE A 73 8.37 1.77 1.91
CA ILE A 73 7.17 2.50 2.29
C ILE A 73 7.15 3.82 1.53
N SER A 74 6.04 4.11 0.85
CA SER A 74 5.81 5.41 0.22
C SER A 74 5.66 6.47 1.30
N SER A 75 6.42 7.56 1.20
CA SER A 75 6.21 8.72 2.05
C SER A 75 4.81 9.29 1.78
N GLU A 76 4.02 9.51 2.84
CA GLU A 76 2.72 10.14 2.66
C GLU A 76 2.90 11.57 2.12
N PRO A 77 2.06 12.00 1.16
CA PRO A 77 2.12 13.37 0.67
C PRO A 77 1.86 14.35 1.81
N GLY A 78 2.90 15.05 2.25
CA GLY A 78 2.86 16.01 3.37
C GLY A 78 3.61 15.57 4.63
N SER A 79 4.14 14.34 4.67
CA SER A 79 4.94 13.81 5.78
C SER A 79 6.30 14.52 5.94
N ASP A 80 6.83 15.12 4.88
CA ASP A 80 8.12 15.83 4.87
C ASP A 80 8.17 17.07 5.80
N GLY A 81 7.07 17.38 6.49
CA GLY A 81 6.98 18.48 7.46
C GLY A 81 7.20 19.86 6.83
N ASN A 82 7.20 19.96 5.50
CA ASN A 82 7.45 21.21 4.79
C ASN A 82 6.19 22.08 4.83
N PRO A 83 6.17 23.16 5.63
CA PRO A 83 4.96 23.99 5.80
C PRO A 83 4.52 24.64 4.49
N LEU A 84 5.44 24.81 3.53
CA LEU A 84 5.12 25.34 2.20
C LEU A 84 4.28 24.33 1.40
N TYR A 85 4.61 23.04 1.45
CA TYR A 85 3.85 22.00 0.77
C TYR A 85 2.44 21.88 1.36
N THR A 86 2.34 21.85 2.69
CA THR A 86 1.04 21.87 3.39
C THR A 86 0.21 23.10 3.01
N PHE A 87 0.83 24.27 2.94
CA PHE A 87 0.16 25.50 2.54
C PHE A 87 -0.31 25.45 1.07
N LEU A 88 0.52 24.97 0.15
CA LEU A 88 0.15 24.79 -1.25
C LEU A 88 -0.98 23.78 -1.43
N LEU A 89 -0.95 22.68 -0.69
CA LEU A 89 -2.03 21.68 -0.68
C LEU A 89 -3.33 22.28 -0.17
N LEU A 90 -3.31 23.00 0.96
CA LEU A 90 -4.48 23.68 1.51
C LEU A 90 -5.03 24.74 0.56
N PHE A 91 -4.15 25.54 -0.04
CA PHE A 91 -4.52 26.51 -1.06
C PHE A 91 -5.17 25.84 -2.27
N TYR A 92 -4.60 24.73 -2.75
CA TYR A 92 -5.16 23.96 -3.84
C TYR A 92 -6.55 23.40 -3.48
N VAL A 93 -6.72 22.77 -2.32
CA VAL A 93 -8.01 22.27 -1.84
C VAL A 93 -9.03 23.41 -1.77
N ALA A 94 -8.64 24.58 -1.29
CA ALA A 94 -9.50 25.76 -1.24
C ALA A 94 -9.94 26.21 -2.65
N VAL A 95 -9.00 26.33 -3.59
CA VAL A 95 -9.30 26.71 -4.99
C VAL A 95 -10.17 25.64 -5.66
N TYR A 96 -9.88 24.37 -5.44
CA TYR A 96 -10.64 23.24 -6.00
C TYR A 96 -12.08 23.23 -5.47
N LEU A 97 -12.27 23.47 -4.17
CA LEU A 97 -13.59 23.58 -3.55
C LEU A 97 -14.36 24.77 -4.12
N ILE A 98 -13.71 25.93 -4.28
CA ILE A 98 -14.32 27.11 -4.93
C ILE A 98 -14.74 26.77 -6.37
N ALA A 99 -13.86 26.15 -7.16
CA ALA A 99 -14.17 25.76 -8.53
C ALA A 99 -15.37 24.79 -8.59
N TRP A 100 -15.44 23.85 -7.64
CA TRP A 100 -16.55 22.91 -7.51
C TRP A 100 -17.87 23.60 -7.15
N VAL A 101 -17.84 24.55 -6.22
CA VAL A 101 -19.01 25.37 -5.85
C VAL A 101 -19.47 26.23 -7.03
N VAL A 102 -18.55 26.91 -7.72
CA VAL A 102 -18.86 27.71 -8.93
C VAL A 102 -19.51 26.84 -9.99
N LYS A 103 -18.95 25.64 -10.22
CA LYS A 103 -19.50 24.67 -11.17
C LYS A 103 -20.92 24.23 -10.81
N LEU A 104 -21.19 23.96 -9.53
CA LEU A 104 -22.54 23.67 -9.06
C LEU A 104 -23.49 24.84 -9.27
N LEU A 105 -23.07 26.06 -8.92
CA LEU A 105 -23.90 27.26 -9.08
C LEU A 105 -24.23 27.52 -10.56
N VAL A 106 -23.25 27.40 -11.46
CA VAL A 106 -23.47 27.50 -12.90
C VAL A 106 -24.42 26.40 -13.37
N GLY A 107 -24.24 25.16 -12.90
CA GLY A 107 -25.13 24.05 -13.22
C GLY A 107 -26.58 24.30 -12.78
N ILE A 108 -26.79 24.77 -11.54
CA ILE A 108 -28.12 25.09 -10.98
C ILE A 108 -28.76 26.25 -11.74
N PHE A 109 -28.00 27.31 -12.02
CA PHE A 109 -28.50 28.48 -12.74
C PHE A 109 -28.84 28.15 -14.21
N TYR A 110 -28.07 27.27 -14.84
CA TYR A 110 -28.26 26.86 -16.24
C TYR A 110 -29.32 25.76 -16.40
N TRP A 111 -29.68 25.07 -15.31
CA TRP A 111 -30.68 24.00 -15.27
C TRP A 111 -32.04 24.35 -15.90
N PRO A 112 -32.68 25.50 -15.61
CA PRO A 112 -33.97 25.86 -16.21
C PRO A 112 -33.90 26.11 -17.73
N PHE A 113 -32.71 26.39 -18.28
CA PHE A 113 -32.53 26.68 -19.71
C PHE A 113 -32.14 25.45 -20.51
N ASN A 114 -31.33 24.55 -19.93
CA ASN A 114 -30.91 23.32 -20.59
C ASN A 114 -30.53 22.22 -19.56
N PRO A 115 -31.49 21.39 -19.14
CA PRO A 115 -31.28 20.42 -18.07
C PRO A 115 -30.30 19.29 -18.45
N LYS A 116 -30.21 18.94 -19.74
CA LYS A 116 -29.27 17.90 -20.23
C LYS A 116 -27.81 18.38 -20.16
N SER A 117 -27.55 19.63 -20.54
CA SER A 117 -26.21 20.20 -20.43
C SER A 117 -25.83 20.51 -18.98
N ALA A 118 -26.77 20.98 -18.16
CA ALA A 118 -26.53 21.24 -16.74
C ALA A 118 -26.20 19.96 -15.94
N THR A 119 -26.94 18.87 -16.18
CA THR A 119 -26.63 17.56 -15.58
C THR A 119 -25.28 17.01 -16.03
N LYS A 120 -24.93 17.15 -17.31
CA LYS A 120 -23.62 16.76 -17.83
C LYS A 120 -22.49 17.55 -17.17
N LEU A 121 -22.65 18.87 -17.08
CA LEU A 121 -21.68 19.76 -16.42
C LEU A 121 -21.45 19.31 -14.98
N ILE A 122 -22.51 19.16 -14.17
CA ILE A 122 -22.40 18.78 -12.75
C ILE A 122 -21.73 17.41 -12.55
N LYS A 123 -21.98 16.46 -13.46
CA LYS A 123 -21.44 15.09 -13.36
C LYS A 123 -20.00 14.94 -13.86
N GLU A 124 -19.51 15.82 -14.72
CA GLU A 124 -18.13 15.74 -15.16
C GLU A 124 -17.19 15.99 -13.96
N PRO A 125 -16.14 15.19 -13.75
CA PRO A 125 -15.13 15.51 -12.76
C PRO A 125 -14.40 16.80 -13.18
N ILE A 126 -14.11 17.67 -12.21
CA ILE A 126 -13.08 18.69 -12.41
C ILE A 126 -11.78 17.89 -12.37
N GLY A 127 -11.15 17.69 -13.53
CA GLY A 127 -10.03 16.76 -13.67
C GLY A 127 -9.00 16.92 -12.53
N ASN A 128 -8.42 15.80 -12.09
CA ASN A 128 -7.41 15.80 -11.05
C ASN A 128 -6.01 15.92 -11.68
N PRO A 129 -5.35 17.11 -11.62
CA PRO A 129 -3.99 17.27 -12.15
C PRO A 129 -2.95 16.41 -11.39
N PHE A 130 -3.26 15.94 -10.19
CA PHE A 130 -2.40 15.08 -9.38
C PHE A 130 -2.60 13.58 -9.65
N ALA A 131 -3.54 13.19 -10.52
CA ALA A 131 -3.71 11.78 -10.88
C ALA A 131 -2.43 11.17 -11.50
N SER A 132 -1.57 12.01 -12.08
CA SER A 132 -0.30 11.62 -12.70
C SER A 132 0.92 11.71 -11.78
N GLU A 133 0.84 12.41 -10.64
CA GLU A 133 1.98 12.62 -9.73
C GLU A 133 2.05 11.59 -8.59
N LEU A 134 0.97 10.86 -8.34
CA LEU A 134 0.90 9.87 -7.25
C LEU A 134 1.58 8.52 -7.55
N GLN A 135 2.08 8.30 -8.76
CA GLN A 135 2.71 7.03 -9.13
C GLN A 135 3.96 7.28 -9.97
N GLN A 136 5.08 7.59 -9.31
CA GLN A 136 6.34 7.13 -9.89
C GLN A 136 6.34 5.61 -9.78
N PRO A 137 6.53 4.86 -10.88
CA PRO A 137 6.58 3.41 -10.81
C PRO A 137 7.76 3.02 -9.91
N LYS A 138 7.47 2.48 -8.72
CA LYS A 138 8.50 1.92 -7.86
C LYS A 138 9.21 0.81 -8.61
N SER A 139 10.52 0.71 -8.43
CA SER A 139 11.23 -0.43 -9.00
C SER A 139 10.70 -1.72 -8.35
N PRO A 140 10.69 -2.87 -9.05
CA PRO A 140 10.24 -4.14 -8.47
C PRO A 140 10.95 -4.52 -7.16
N GLN A 141 12.17 -4.00 -6.96
CA GLN A 141 12.97 -4.20 -5.76
C GLN A 141 12.48 -3.38 -4.55
N GLU A 142 11.64 -2.35 -4.79
CA GLU A 142 11.05 -1.45 -3.79
C GLU A 142 9.60 -1.82 -3.44
N ILE A 143 9.02 -2.83 -4.09
CA ILE A 143 7.64 -3.25 -3.80
C ILE A 143 7.66 -4.30 -2.69
N LEU A 144 6.99 -4.02 -1.58
CA LEU A 144 6.75 -4.99 -0.51
C LEU A 144 5.57 -5.89 -0.90
N THR A 145 5.80 -7.21 -0.98
CA THR A 145 4.76 -8.18 -1.32
C THR A 145 4.37 -9.06 -0.14
N ILE A 146 3.17 -9.63 -0.19
CA ILE A 146 2.74 -10.66 0.79
C ILE A 146 3.73 -11.84 0.80
N GLY A 147 4.31 -12.19 -0.34
CA GLY A 147 5.32 -13.24 -0.44
C GLY A 147 6.63 -12.92 0.30
N ASP A 148 6.99 -11.63 0.42
CA ASP A 148 8.14 -11.21 1.22
C ASP A 148 7.85 -11.38 2.72
N LEU A 149 6.63 -11.08 3.15
CA LEU A 149 6.19 -11.35 4.52
C LEU A 149 6.16 -12.85 4.82
N VAL A 150 5.69 -13.69 3.89
CA VAL A 150 5.74 -15.16 4.03
C VAL A 150 7.19 -15.65 4.15
N ALA A 151 8.07 -15.14 3.29
CA ALA A 151 9.48 -15.50 3.32
C ALA A 151 10.14 -15.07 4.64
N SER A 152 9.81 -13.88 5.14
CA SER A 152 10.30 -13.32 6.40
C SER A 152 9.80 -14.10 7.62
N ALA A 153 8.53 -14.47 7.64
CA ALA A 153 7.95 -15.30 8.70
C ALA A 153 8.58 -16.71 8.74
N ALA A 154 8.95 -17.24 7.58
CA ALA A 154 9.69 -18.50 7.47
C ALA A 154 11.16 -18.36 7.90
N ALA A 155 11.79 -17.23 7.62
CA ALA A 155 13.20 -16.94 7.91
C ALA A 155 13.46 -16.54 9.37
N GLY A 156 12.45 -16.00 10.06
CA GLY A 156 12.57 -15.42 11.41
C GLY A 156 13.21 -14.02 11.43
N HIS A 157 13.51 -13.46 10.27
CA HIS A 157 14.00 -12.09 10.11
C HIS A 157 13.52 -11.55 8.75
N PHE A 158 13.48 -10.23 8.60
CA PHE A 158 12.96 -9.64 7.37
C PHE A 158 13.84 -9.96 6.16
N VAL A 159 13.24 -10.55 5.12
CA VAL A 159 13.90 -10.89 3.84
C VAL A 159 12.95 -10.75 2.66
N LYS A 160 13.48 -10.21 1.55
CA LYS A 160 12.81 -10.25 0.25
C LYS A 160 12.84 -11.66 -0.32
N ARG A 161 11.72 -12.18 -0.80
CA ARG A 161 11.62 -13.56 -1.32
C ARG A 161 12.58 -13.82 -2.48
N GLU A 162 12.86 -12.81 -3.29
CA GLU A 162 13.76 -12.89 -4.45
C GLU A 162 15.23 -13.05 -4.05
N ARG A 163 15.58 -12.70 -2.81
CA ARG A 163 16.93 -12.80 -2.26
C ARG A 163 17.15 -14.11 -1.52
N VAL A 164 16.13 -14.96 -1.39
CA VAL A 164 16.16 -16.17 -0.56
C VAL A 164 15.89 -17.42 -1.37
N ARG A 165 16.58 -18.50 -1.03
CA ARG A 165 16.33 -19.86 -1.50
C ARG A 165 16.00 -20.76 -0.32
N PHE A 166 14.78 -21.27 -0.27
CA PHE A 166 14.38 -22.26 0.73
C PHE A 166 14.88 -23.66 0.34
N VAL A 167 15.50 -24.35 1.30
CA VAL A 167 15.88 -25.75 1.20
C VAL A 167 15.06 -26.53 2.21
N ILE A 168 14.23 -27.43 1.72
CA ILE A 168 13.35 -28.23 2.57
C ILE A 168 14.17 -29.30 3.25
N VAL A 169 14.24 -29.24 4.58
CA VAL A 169 14.85 -30.29 5.41
C VAL A 169 13.78 -31.30 5.79
N ARG A 170 14.08 -32.60 5.65
CA ARG A 170 13.21 -33.65 6.18
C ARG A 170 13.36 -33.68 7.70
N PRO A 171 12.30 -33.99 8.46
CA PRO A 171 12.46 -34.29 9.86
C PRO A 171 13.27 -35.58 9.96
N ASP A 172 14.53 -35.46 10.38
CA ASP A 172 15.30 -36.63 10.77
C ASP A 172 14.62 -37.23 12.01
N HIS A 173 14.29 -38.51 11.93
CA HIS A 173 13.74 -39.28 13.04
C HIS A 173 14.82 -39.40 14.12
N SER A 174 14.80 -38.50 15.10
CA SER A 174 15.47 -38.64 16.39
C SER A 174 14.50 -39.17 17.43
#